data_AF-A0A956RY67-F1
#
_entry.id   AF-A0A956RY67-F1
#
_cell.length_a   1.000
_cell.length_b   1.000
_cell.length_c   1.000
_cell.angle_alpha   90.00
_cell.angle_beta   90.00
_cell.angle_gamma   90.00
#
_symmetry.space_group_name_H-M   'P 1'
#
loop_
_entity.id
_entity.type
_entity.pdbx_description
1 polymer ?
#
loop_
_entity_poly.entity_id
_entity_poly.type
_entity_poly.pdbx_seq_one_letter_code
_entity_poly.pdbx_strand_id
1 'polypeptide(L)'
;MDAELREAVRSLCRRYPDAYWQELDGSRTYPEAFVRELTDAGFLSCLIPEAYGGGGLGMREAAAILEEINRSGANAAACHAQMYTMGTVLRHGSDAQKERWLPGIARGEL
;
A
#
# COMPACT_ATOMS: atom_id res chain seq x y z
N MET A 1 5.87 -10.28 14.85
CA MET A 1 5.84 -9.12 13.95
C MET A 1 5.32 -9.52 12.56
N ASP A 2 6.04 -10.32 11.76
CA ASP A 2 5.57 -10.69 10.41
C ASP A 2 4.23 -11.44 10.37
N ALA A 3 3.95 -12.33 11.32
CA ALA A 3 2.73 -13.13 11.32
C ALA A 3 1.46 -12.27 11.54
N GLU A 4 1.53 -11.26 12.41
CA GLU A 4 0.42 -10.35 12.69
C GLU A 4 0.18 -9.40 11.52
N LEU A 5 1.26 -8.87 10.92
CA LEU A 5 1.19 -8.04 9.71
C LEU A 5 0.51 -8.81 8.57
N ARG A 6 0.96 -10.04 8.32
CA ARG A 6 0.38 -10.91 7.28
C ARG A 6 -1.07 -11.25 7.56
N GLU A 7 -1.43 -11.58 8.81
CA GLU A 7 -2.84 -11.84 9.13
C GLU A 7 -3.72 -10.60 8.95
N ALA A 8 -3.22 -9.40 9.29
CA ALA A 8 -3.94 -8.16 9.07
C ALA A 8 -4.19 -7.91 7.56
N VAL A 9 -3.16 -8.07 6.73
CA VAL A 9 -3.28 -7.96 5.25
C VAL A 9 -4.25 -9.01 4.70
N ARG A 10 -4.14 -10.27 5.16
CA ARG A 10 -5.03 -11.36 4.76
C ARG A 10 -6.48 -11.09 5.14
N SER A 11 -6.72 -10.58 6.35
CA SER A 11 -8.05 -10.22 6.83
C SER A 11 -8.69 -9.17 5.92
N LEU A 12 -7.92 -8.15 5.52
CA LEU A 12 -8.38 -7.17 4.55
C LEU A 12 -8.69 -7.79 3.19
N CYS A 13 -7.79 -8.64 2.67
CA CYS A 13 -7.96 -9.30 1.37
C CYS A 13 -9.21 -10.21 1.33
N ARG A 14 -9.56 -10.88 2.43
CA ARG A 14 -10.78 -11.73 2.53
C ARG A 14 -12.08 -10.98 2.23
N ARG A 15 -12.09 -9.65 2.32
CA ARG A 15 -13.25 -8.81 1.98
C ARG A 15 -13.47 -8.65 0.47
N TYR A 16 -12.48 -9.05 -0.34
CA TYR A 16 -12.46 -8.93 -1.80
C TYR A 16 -12.38 -10.32 -2.45
N PRO A 17 -13.51 -11.01 -2.59
CA PRO A 17 -13.54 -12.37 -3.15
C PRO A 17 -13.18 -12.38 -4.64
N ASP A 18 -12.89 -13.56 -5.19
CA ASP A 18 -12.54 -13.74 -6.61
C ASP A 18 -13.52 -13.07 -7.59
N ALA A 19 -14.82 -13.05 -7.26
CA ALA A 19 -15.84 -12.39 -8.06
C ALA A 19 -15.59 -10.89 -8.25
N TYR A 20 -15.08 -10.19 -7.22
CA TYR A 20 -14.67 -8.78 -7.33
C TYR A 20 -13.56 -8.61 -8.35
N TRP A 21 -12.53 -9.45 -8.30
CA TRP A 21 -11.40 -9.39 -9.22
C TRP A 21 -11.78 -9.75 -10.65
N GLN A 22 -12.65 -10.75 -10.83
CA GLN A 22 -13.17 -11.15 -12.14
C GLN A 22 -14.01 -10.05 -12.79
N GLU A 23 -14.84 -9.34 -12.03
CA GLU A 23 -15.62 -8.20 -12.51
C GLU A 23 -14.71 -7.05 -12.96
N LEU A 24 -13.70 -6.72 -12.17
CA LEU A 24 -12.72 -5.69 -12.51
C LEU A 24 -11.92 -6.06 -13.76
N ASP A 25 -11.49 -7.30 -13.89
CA ASP A 25 -10.76 -7.77 -15.08
C ASP A 25 -11.64 -7.69 -16.34
N GLY A 26 -12.88 -8.19 -16.25
CA GLY A 26 -13.85 -8.14 -17.35
C GLY A 26 -14.21 -6.73 -17.80
N SER A 27 -14.21 -5.77 -16.88
CA SER A 27 -14.48 -4.35 -17.14
C SER A 27 -13.22 -3.50 -17.36
N ARG A 28 -12.02 -4.06 -17.18
CA ARG A 28 -10.72 -3.35 -17.17
C ARG A 28 -10.69 -2.16 -16.22
N THR A 29 -11.31 -2.32 -15.05
CA THR A 29 -11.46 -1.26 -14.05
C THR A 29 -10.36 -1.34 -12.98
N TYR A 30 -9.92 -0.19 -12.47
CA TYR A 30 -8.96 -0.13 -11.38
C TYR A 30 -9.60 -0.54 -10.04
N PRO A 31 -8.92 -1.32 -9.17
CA PRO A 31 -9.45 -1.77 -7.88
C PRO A 31 -9.45 -0.65 -6.81
N GLU A 32 -10.17 0.45 -7.07
CA GLU A 32 -10.14 1.65 -6.24
C GLU A 32 -10.55 1.39 -4.78
N ALA A 33 -11.60 0.61 -4.57
CA ALA A 33 -12.07 0.26 -3.23
C ALA A 33 -10.99 -0.48 -2.41
N PHE A 34 -10.35 -1.48 -3.03
CA PHE A 34 -9.28 -2.26 -2.40
C PHE A 34 -8.06 -1.40 -2.06
N VAL A 35 -7.64 -0.56 -3.00
CA VAL A 35 -6.48 0.35 -2.84
C VAL A 35 -6.74 1.38 -1.75
N ARG A 36 -7.94 1.96 -1.72
CA ARG A 36 -8.33 2.90 -0.68
C ARG A 36 -8.29 2.24 0.69
N GLU A 37 -8.85 1.05 0.86
CA GLU A 37 -8.81 0.37 2.16
C GLU A 37 -7.39 -0.02 2.61
N LEU A 38 -6.51 -0.43 1.70
CA LEU A 38 -5.10 -0.66 2.03
C LEU A 38 -4.38 0.63 2.42
N THR A 39 -4.76 1.76 1.82
CA THR A 39 -4.23 3.08 2.15
C THR A 39 -4.69 3.55 3.52
N ASP A 40 -5.99 3.44 3.80
CA ASP A 40 -6.60 3.79 5.09
C ASP A 40 -6.03 2.92 6.23
N ALA A 41 -5.69 1.66 5.93
CA ALA A 41 -5.01 0.77 6.87
C ALA A 41 -3.51 1.06 7.06
N GLY A 42 -2.94 2.02 6.32
CA GLY A 42 -1.53 2.42 6.40
C GLY A 42 -0.55 1.47 5.71
N PHE A 43 -1.03 0.44 5.00
CA PHE A 43 -0.16 -0.54 4.35
C PHE A 43 0.58 0.07 3.15
N LEU A 44 -0.05 0.98 2.40
CA LEU A 44 0.57 1.58 1.21
C LEU A 44 1.55 2.72 1.54
N SER A 45 1.51 3.24 2.77
CA SER A 45 2.43 4.25 3.29
C SER A 45 3.44 3.67 4.29
N CYS A 46 3.56 2.34 4.37
CA CYS A 46 4.35 1.69 5.40
C CYS A 46 5.84 2.05 5.37
N LEU A 47 6.40 2.37 4.20
CA LEU A 47 7.80 2.78 4.02
C LEU A 47 8.05 4.28 4.29
N ILE A 48 6.99 5.07 4.47
CA ILE A 48 7.12 6.48 4.81
C ILE A 48 7.41 6.57 6.32
N PRO A 49 8.42 7.35 6.76
CA PRO A 49 8.70 7.55 8.18
C PRO A 49 7.49 8.12 8.94
N GLU A 50 7.36 7.74 10.21
CA GLU A 50 6.28 8.23 11.10
C GLU A 50 6.22 9.76 11.19
N ALA A 51 7.38 10.44 11.11
CA ALA A 51 7.46 11.91 11.09
C ALA A 51 6.69 12.57 9.93
N TYR A 52 6.39 11.81 8.87
CA TYR A 52 5.58 12.26 7.74
C TYR A 52 4.20 11.56 7.69
N GLY A 53 3.80 10.87 8.76
CA GLY A 53 2.50 10.21 8.87
C GLY A 53 2.42 8.80 8.26
N GLY A 54 3.56 8.17 7.94
CA GLY A 54 3.61 6.79 7.46
C GLY A 54 3.85 5.76 8.57
N GLY A 55 4.02 4.50 8.17
CA GLY A 55 4.18 3.37 9.09
C GLY A 55 5.61 3.13 9.62
N GLY A 56 6.63 3.81 9.07
CA GLY A 56 8.02 3.68 9.52
C GLY A 56 8.64 2.28 9.39
N LEU A 57 8.02 1.38 8.61
CA LEU A 57 8.46 0.01 8.40
C LEU A 57 9.59 -0.09 7.37
N GLY A 58 10.23 -1.26 7.35
CA GLY A 58 11.31 -1.58 6.42
C GLY A 58 10.84 -2.29 5.15
N MET A 59 11.82 -2.54 4.27
CA MET A 59 11.61 -3.24 3.00
C MET A 59 11.10 -4.68 3.15
N ARG A 60 11.39 -5.35 4.28
CA ARG A 60 10.94 -6.73 4.51
C ARG A 60 9.43 -6.76 4.77
N GLU A 61 8.95 -5.83 5.59
CA GLU A 61 7.54 -5.68 5.91
C GLU A 61 6.75 -5.26 4.66
N ALA A 62 7.28 -4.32 3.88
CA ALA A 62 6.69 -3.94 2.58
C ALA A 62 6.58 -5.13 1.62
N ALA A 63 7.63 -5.95 1.52
CA ALA A 63 7.60 -7.17 0.72
C ALA A 63 6.57 -8.18 1.25
N ALA A 64 6.48 -8.35 2.58
CA ALA A 64 5.51 -9.25 3.20
C ALA A 64 4.06 -8.84 2.92
N ILE A 65 3.76 -7.52 2.91
CA ILE A 65 2.45 -6.99 2.55
C ILE A 65 2.09 -7.39 1.11
N LEU A 66 2.95 -7.09 0.14
CA LEU A 66 2.69 -7.37 -1.27
C LEU A 66 2.63 -8.88 -1.56
N GLU A 67 3.47 -9.68 -0.88
CA GLU A 67 3.42 -11.13 -0.99
C GLU A 67 2.09 -11.68 -0.48
N GLU A 68 1.61 -11.21 0.68
CA GLU A 68 0.37 -11.70 1.26
C GLU A 68 -0.87 -11.29 0.46
N ILE A 69 -0.86 -10.10 -0.17
CA ILE A 69 -1.90 -9.69 -1.13
C ILE A 69 -2.02 -10.72 -2.26
N ASN A 70 -0.91 -11.04 -2.93
CA ASN A 70 -0.92 -12.02 -4.02
C ASN A 70 -1.28 -13.43 -3.53
N ARG A 71 -0.76 -13.83 -2.36
CA ARG A 71 -1.07 -15.12 -1.73
C ARG A 71 -2.56 -15.26 -1.42
N SER A 72 -3.26 -14.15 -1.19
CA SER A 72 -4.70 -14.11 -0.91
C SER A 72 -5.56 -14.09 -2.18
N GLY A 73 -4.98 -14.19 -3.38
CA GLY A 73 -5.69 -14.15 -4.66
C GLY A 73 -5.98 -12.73 -5.19
N ALA A 74 -5.54 -11.70 -4.47
CA ALA A 74 -5.66 -10.30 -4.88
C ALA A 74 -4.47 -9.84 -5.74
N ASN A 75 -4.59 -8.68 -6.39
CA ASN A 75 -3.54 -8.15 -7.27
C ASN A 75 -2.74 -7.02 -6.61
N ALA A 76 -1.49 -7.30 -6.24
CA ALA A 76 -0.61 -6.33 -5.59
C ALA A 76 -0.04 -5.26 -6.54
N ALA A 77 -0.11 -5.44 -7.87
CA ALA A 77 0.47 -4.51 -8.83
C ALA A 77 -0.17 -3.11 -8.75
N ALA A 78 -1.47 -3.05 -8.48
CA ALA A 78 -2.20 -1.80 -8.27
C ALA A 78 -1.71 -0.99 -7.06
N CYS A 79 -1.09 -1.67 -6.09
CA CYS A 79 -0.60 -1.11 -4.82
C CYS A 79 0.91 -0.82 -4.85
N HIS A 80 1.65 -1.60 -5.62
CA HIS A 80 3.11 -1.56 -5.70
C HIS A 80 3.63 -0.18 -6.12
N ALA A 81 3.04 0.44 -7.16
CA ALA A 81 3.54 1.72 -7.66
C ALA A 81 3.54 2.82 -6.58
N GLN A 82 2.50 2.88 -5.76
CA GLN A 82 2.38 3.84 -4.67
C GLN A 82 3.47 3.61 -3.62
N MET A 83 3.71 2.35 -3.21
CA MET A 83 4.71 1.96 -2.20
C MET A 83 6.18 2.21 -2.57
N TYR A 84 6.52 2.41 -3.84
CA TYR A 84 7.92 2.63 -4.24
C TYR A 84 8.18 4.05 -4.77
N THR A 85 7.16 4.72 -5.33
CA THR A 85 7.32 6.06 -5.91
C THR A 85 7.77 7.09 -4.86
N MET A 86 7.29 6.98 -3.61
CA MET A 86 7.75 7.87 -2.53
C MET A 86 9.23 7.68 -2.18
N GLY A 87 9.82 6.51 -2.50
CA GLY A 87 11.23 6.22 -2.27
C GLY A 87 12.16 7.23 -2.95
N THR A 88 11.76 7.75 -4.11
CA THR A 88 12.51 8.82 -4.81
C THR A 88 12.55 10.10 -3.98
N VAL A 89 11.41 10.53 -3.43
CA VAL A 89 11.34 11.75 -2.58
C VAL A 89 12.07 11.53 -1.26
N LEU A 90 11.92 10.36 -0.65
CA LEU A 90 12.61 10.01 0.60
C LEU A 90 14.13 10.04 0.44
N ARG A 91 14.66 9.49 -0.65
CA ARG A 91 16.09 9.33 -0.87
C ARG A 91 16.76 10.56 -1.48
N HIS A 92 16.06 11.28 -2.34
CA HIS A 92 16.64 12.34 -3.17
C HIS A 92 15.97 13.71 -3.02
N GLY A 93 14.84 13.78 -2.31
CA GLY A 93 14.15 15.04 -2.05
C GLY A 93 14.89 15.90 -1.03
N SER A 94 14.82 17.22 -1.20
CA SER A 94 15.16 18.17 -0.14
C SER A 94 14.19 18.06 1.04
N ASP A 95 14.56 18.62 2.19
CA ASP A 95 13.68 18.62 3.36
C ASP A 95 12.35 19.32 3.05
N ALA A 96 12.38 20.43 2.32
CA ALA A 96 11.17 21.11 1.86
C ALA A 96 10.29 20.25 0.92
N GLN A 97 10.89 19.40 0.07
CA GLN A 97 10.13 18.47 -0.78
C GLN A 97 9.51 17.34 0.06
N LYS A 98 10.25 16.81 1.04
CA LYS A 98 9.76 15.76 1.95
C LYS A 98 8.58 16.26 2.76
N GLU A 99 8.70 17.42 3.40
CA GLU A 99 7.64 18.06 4.19
C GLU A 99 6.40 18.37 3.34
N ARG A 100 6.59 18.81 2.10
CA ARG A 100 5.48 19.15 1.21
C ARG A 100 4.70 17.93 0.73
N TRP A 101 5.39 16.86 0.32
CA TRP A 101 4.77 15.78 -0.44
C TRP A 101 4.45 14.54 0.38
N LEU A 102 5.37 14.12 1.28
CA LEU A 102 5.22 12.84 1.99
C LEU A 102 3.96 12.76 2.86
N PRO A 103 3.53 13.83 3.57
CA PRO A 103 2.30 13.76 4.36
C PRO A 103 1.05 13.52 3.50
N GLY A 104 0.95 14.15 2.33
CA GLY A 104 -0.19 13.94 1.42
C GLY A 104 -0.20 12.53 0.82
N ILE A 105 0.98 12.04 0.42
CA ILE A 105 1.14 10.66 -0.08
C ILE A 105 0.79 9.65 1.02
N ALA A 106 1.23 9.89 2.27
CA ALA A 106 0.96 8.99 3.38
C ALA A 106 -0.54 8.85 3.69
N ARG A 107 -1.32 9.91 3.45
CA ARG A 107 -2.79 9.94 3.60
C ARG A 107 -3.54 9.48 2.34
N GLY A 108 -2.85 9.21 1.23
CA GLY A 108 -3.50 8.86 -0.03
C GLY A 108 -4.22 10.02 -0.74
N GLU A 109 -3.83 11.26 -0.44
CA GLU A 109 -4.44 12.47 -1.02
C GLU A 109 -3.78 12.91 -2.33
N LEU A 110 -2.62 12.32 -2.68
CA LEU A 110 -1.75 12.70 -3.79
C LEU A 110 -1.26 11.49 -4.59
#